data_AF-A0A8T0PVP6-F1
#
_entry.id   AF-A0A8T0PVP6-F1
#
_cell.length_a   1.000
_cell.length_b   1.000
_cell.length_c   1.000
_cell.angle_alpha   90.00
_cell.angle_beta   90.00
_cell.angle_gamma   90.00
#
_symmetry.space_group_name_H-M   'P 1'
#
loop_
_entity.id
_entity.type
_entity.pdbx_description
1 polymer ?
#
loop_
_entity_poly.entity_id
_entity_poly.type
_entity_poly.pdbx_seq_one_letter_code
_entity_poly.pdbx_strand_id
1 'polypeptide(L)'
;MAMAAPWSSSSCCTATASTSAPRPLGPGSPKGAAWPAGAGGSSCTGQRRNRRRRRRLSVCATAAAPPPPPPVDYADASAAGADADYVASLKVKLLSAVSGLNRGLAAGQEDLDRADAAARELEAAGGGPVDLGRDLDRLQGRWRLVYSSAFSSRTLGGSRPGPPTGRLLPITLGQVFQRVDVVSRDLDNIVELELGAPWPLPPLEATATLAHKFEIVGTSGIKISFEKTTVKTRGSLSQLPPLEVPRIPDNLRPPSDAGSGEFEVTYLDGDTRVTRGDRGELRVFVIA
;
A
#
# COMPACT_ATOMS: atom_id res chain seq x y z
N MET A 1 58.75 -23.24 -18.76
CA MET A 1 58.65 -22.56 -20.07
C MET A 1 57.93 -23.53 -21.00
N ALA A 2 56.61 -23.39 -21.14
CA ALA A 2 55.78 -24.23 -21.99
C ALA A 2 54.90 -23.31 -22.84
N MET A 3 55.17 -23.31 -24.14
CA MET A 3 54.35 -22.72 -25.17
C MET A 3 53.20 -23.66 -25.50
N ALA A 4 51.99 -23.13 -25.69
CA ALA A 4 51.04 -23.60 -26.69
C ALA A 4 49.95 -22.54 -26.92
N ALA A 5 49.52 -22.47 -28.17
CA ALA A 5 48.95 -21.33 -28.86
C ALA A 5 47.39 -21.34 -28.86
N PRO A 6 46.73 -20.38 -29.55
CA PRO A 6 45.31 -20.06 -29.43
C PRO A 6 44.44 -20.81 -30.44
N TRP A 7 43.13 -20.90 -30.19
CA TRP A 7 42.14 -21.21 -31.22
C TRP A 7 41.02 -20.19 -31.29
N SER A 8 40.93 -19.64 -32.51
CA SER A 8 39.80 -18.97 -33.13
C SER A 8 38.84 -20.02 -33.72
N SER A 9 37.52 -19.77 -33.71
CA SER A 9 36.68 -19.79 -34.94
C SER A 9 35.16 -19.74 -34.63
N SER A 10 34.54 -18.72 -35.22
CA SER A 10 33.36 -18.75 -36.10
C SER A 10 32.01 -19.36 -35.68
N SER A 11 31.03 -18.46 -35.64
CA SER A 11 29.76 -18.45 -36.39
C SER A 11 29.06 -19.75 -36.75
N CYS A 12 27.79 -19.84 -36.32
CA CYS A 12 26.73 -20.50 -37.07
C CYS A 12 25.50 -19.58 -37.12
N CYS A 13 25.14 -19.20 -38.34
CA CYS A 13 23.93 -18.48 -38.71
C CYS A 13 22.73 -19.43 -38.69
N THR A 14 21.54 -18.94 -38.37
CA THR A 14 20.29 -19.45 -38.94
C THR A 14 19.31 -18.29 -39.08
N ALA A 15 19.14 -17.86 -40.33
CA ALA A 15 18.02 -17.05 -40.78
C ALA A 15 17.07 -17.98 -41.56
N THR A 16 15.77 -17.82 -41.38
CA THR A 16 14.78 -18.21 -42.39
C THR A 16 13.58 -17.27 -42.29
N ALA A 17 13.11 -16.86 -43.45
CA ALA A 17 12.34 -15.67 -43.70
C ALA A 17 10.84 -15.96 -43.89
N SER A 18 10.06 -14.87 -43.78
CA SER A 18 8.91 -14.47 -44.61
C SER A 18 7.69 -15.37 -44.70
N THR A 19 6.48 -14.80 -44.56
CA THR A 19 5.45 -14.69 -45.63
C THR A 19 4.34 -13.70 -45.22
N SER A 20 3.72 -13.15 -46.25
CA SER A 20 2.93 -11.95 -46.49
C SER A 20 1.47 -11.87 -45.98
N ALA A 21 0.96 -10.63 -45.96
CA ALA A 21 -0.46 -10.23 -45.94
C ALA A 21 -1.22 -10.64 -47.23
N PRO A 22 -2.56 -10.53 -47.25
CA PRO A 22 -3.18 -9.36 -47.93
C PRO A 22 -4.52 -8.82 -47.35
N ARG A 23 -4.88 -7.60 -47.75
CA ARG A 23 -6.22 -6.94 -47.69
C ARG A 23 -7.17 -7.49 -48.78
N PRO A 24 -8.50 -7.30 -48.64
CA PRO A 24 -9.26 -6.40 -49.56
C PRO A 24 -10.37 -5.58 -48.83
N LEU A 25 -10.56 -4.28 -49.12
CA LEU A 25 -11.52 -3.63 -50.06
C LEU A 25 -13.03 -3.84 -49.77
N GLY A 26 -13.75 -2.71 -49.57
CA GLY A 26 -15.21 -2.61 -49.35
C GLY A 26 -16.08 -2.89 -50.59
N PRO A 27 -17.40 -2.62 -50.58
CA PRO A 27 -17.91 -1.23 -50.67
C PRO A 27 -19.31 -0.98 -50.03
N GLY A 28 -19.79 0.28 -50.07
CA GLY A 28 -21.23 0.56 -50.27
C GLY A 28 -21.92 1.51 -49.29
N SER A 29 -21.97 2.81 -49.63
CA SER A 29 -23.07 3.71 -49.24
C SER A 29 -24.23 3.58 -50.23
N PRO A 30 -25.46 3.96 -49.86
CA PRO A 30 -26.02 5.17 -50.50
C PRO A 30 -26.92 6.07 -49.62
N LYS A 31 -26.78 7.37 -49.87
CA LYS A 31 -27.81 8.42 -50.10
C LYS A 31 -29.05 8.52 -49.16
N GLY A 32 -29.17 9.69 -48.54
CA GLY A 32 -30.17 10.68 -48.98
C GLY A 32 -31.32 11.05 -48.01
N ALA A 33 -31.73 12.32 -48.15
CA ALA A 33 -32.93 13.02 -47.65
C ALA A 33 -32.70 13.87 -46.38
N ALA A 34 -32.44 15.18 -46.48
CA ALA A 34 -33.32 16.29 -46.90
C ALA A 34 -34.31 16.72 -45.81
N TRP A 35 -34.21 18.00 -45.45
CA TRP A 35 -35.14 18.76 -44.60
C TRP A 35 -36.53 18.89 -45.27
N PRO A 36 -37.55 19.40 -44.55
CA PRO A 36 -37.75 20.84 -44.67
C PRO A 36 -38.09 21.57 -43.35
N ALA A 37 -37.87 22.88 -43.43
CA ALA A 37 -38.37 23.90 -42.53
C ALA A 37 -39.90 23.98 -42.49
N GLY A 38 -40.44 24.45 -41.37
CA GLY A 38 -41.83 24.88 -41.22
C GLY A 38 -41.87 26.14 -40.36
N ALA A 39 -42.06 27.27 -41.02
CA ALA A 39 -42.27 28.59 -40.42
C ALA A 39 -43.76 28.82 -40.08
N GLY A 40 -44.02 29.76 -39.18
CA GLY A 40 -45.33 30.36 -38.90
C GLY A 40 -45.44 30.70 -37.41
N GLY A 41 -45.49 31.95 -36.93
CA GLY A 41 -45.92 33.20 -37.56
C GLY A 41 -47.36 33.52 -37.15
N SER A 42 -47.54 34.65 -36.45
CA SER A 42 -48.79 35.38 -36.12
C SER A 42 -49.09 35.40 -34.61
N SER A 43 -48.84 36.49 -33.89
CA SER A 43 -49.31 37.88 -34.00
C SER A 43 -50.55 38.18 -33.15
N CYS A 44 -50.45 39.38 -32.62
CA CYS A 44 -51.21 40.11 -31.63
C CYS A 44 -52.67 40.43 -32.00
N THR A 45 -53.53 40.40 -30.97
CA THR A 45 -54.59 41.40 -30.73
C THR A 45 -54.67 41.55 -29.20
N GLY A 46 -54.74 42.72 -28.56
CA GLY A 46 -55.15 44.03 -29.01
C GLY A 46 -56.51 44.37 -28.41
N GLN A 47 -56.58 44.71 -27.12
CA GLN A 47 -57.71 45.50 -26.61
C GLN A 47 -57.34 46.41 -25.43
N ARG A 48 -57.15 47.68 -25.80
CA ARG A 48 -57.23 48.84 -24.90
C ARG A 48 -58.68 49.06 -24.48
N ARG A 49 -58.94 49.24 -23.18
CA ARG A 49 -59.94 50.20 -22.70
C ARG A 49 -59.48 50.89 -21.42
N ASN A 50 -59.93 52.12 -21.29
CA ASN A 50 -59.27 53.26 -20.68
C ASN A 50 -60.00 53.66 -19.39
N ARG A 51 -59.22 54.09 -18.38
CA ARG A 51 -59.56 55.03 -17.29
C ARG A 51 -60.72 54.68 -16.35
N ARG A 52 -60.43 54.67 -15.04
CA ARG A 52 -60.70 55.82 -14.16
C ARG A 52 -59.95 55.70 -12.83
N ARG A 53 -59.33 56.83 -12.44
CA ARG A 53 -58.55 57.06 -11.23
C ARG A 53 -59.42 56.86 -9.98
N ARG A 54 -58.92 56.09 -9.00
CA ARG A 54 -59.08 56.39 -7.57
C ARG A 54 -57.79 56.03 -6.86
N ARG A 55 -57.09 57.05 -6.36
CA ARG A 55 -55.96 56.91 -5.44
C ARG A 55 -56.48 56.32 -4.13
N ARG A 56 -56.08 55.10 -3.81
CA ARG A 56 -56.09 54.54 -2.46
C ARG A 56 -54.70 54.00 -2.20
N LEU A 57 -53.98 54.65 -1.28
CA LEU A 57 -52.74 54.14 -0.73
C LEU A 57 -53.12 52.89 0.09
N SER A 58 -52.79 51.72 -0.43
CA SER A 58 -52.84 50.45 0.29
C SER A 58 -51.39 50.00 0.45
N VAL A 59 -50.88 50.12 1.66
CA VAL A 59 -49.60 49.50 2.05
C VAL A 59 -49.87 48.00 2.12
N CYS A 60 -49.58 47.27 1.04
CA CYS A 60 -49.45 45.82 1.09
C CYS A 60 -48.01 45.50 1.51
N ALA A 61 -47.83 45.06 2.75
CA ALA A 61 -46.63 44.36 3.16
C ALA A 61 -46.62 43.00 2.43
N THR A 62 -45.90 42.91 1.31
CA THR A 62 -45.52 41.62 0.73
C THR A 62 -44.41 41.04 1.59
N ALA A 63 -44.79 40.26 2.60
CA ALA A 63 -43.89 39.27 3.18
C ALA A 63 -43.67 38.20 2.11
N ALA A 64 -42.60 38.33 1.33
CA ALA A 64 -42.12 37.27 0.47
C ALA A 64 -41.71 36.10 1.37
N ALA A 65 -42.38 34.95 1.21
CA ALA A 65 -41.94 33.72 1.84
C ALA A 65 -40.49 33.43 1.41
N PRO A 66 -39.59 33.03 2.34
CA PRO A 66 -38.25 32.63 1.95
C PRO A 66 -38.32 31.45 0.98
N PRO A 67 -37.43 31.38 -0.03
CA PRO A 67 -37.37 30.22 -0.90
C PRO A 67 -37.11 28.97 -0.05
N PRO A 68 -37.71 27.81 -0.40
CA PRO A 68 -37.40 26.56 0.28
C PRO A 68 -35.89 26.32 0.20
N PRO A 69 -35.26 25.81 1.28
CA PRO A 69 -33.84 25.46 1.22
C PRO A 69 -33.63 24.46 0.07
N PRO A 70 -32.49 24.54 -0.65
CA PRO A 70 -32.18 23.54 -1.66
C PRO A 70 -32.23 22.15 -1.01
N PRO A 71 -32.70 21.12 -1.74
CA PRO A 71 -32.65 19.76 -1.23
C PRO A 71 -31.18 19.44 -0.96
N VAL A 72 -30.84 19.32 0.32
CA VAL A 72 -29.58 18.75 0.74
C VAL A 72 -29.66 17.26 0.40
N ASP A 73 -28.93 16.85 -0.64
CA ASP A 73 -28.80 15.45 -1.06
C ASP A 73 -28.13 14.65 0.05
N TYR A 74 -28.93 14.14 1.00
CA TYR A 74 -28.48 13.25 2.07
C TYR A 74 -28.03 11.87 1.57
N ALA A 75 -28.21 11.57 0.27
CA ALA A 75 -27.87 10.27 -0.31
C ALA A 75 -26.35 10.04 -0.40
N ASP A 76 -25.56 11.07 -0.70
CA ASP A 76 -24.11 10.96 -0.93
C ASP A 76 -23.34 10.61 0.36
N ALA A 77 -23.73 11.22 1.49
CA ALA A 77 -23.15 10.94 2.80
C ALA A 77 -23.42 9.50 3.29
N SER A 78 -24.54 8.90 2.88
CA SER A 78 -24.92 7.54 3.28
C SER A 78 -24.11 6.46 2.53
N ALA A 79 -23.76 6.70 1.27
CA ALA A 79 -22.95 5.79 0.46
C ALA A 79 -21.47 5.83 0.89
N ALA A 80 -20.92 7.04 1.10
CA ALA A 80 -19.55 7.20 1.59
C ALA A 80 -19.37 6.61 3.01
N GLY A 81 -20.40 6.69 3.87
CA GLY A 81 -20.40 6.03 5.18
C GLY A 81 -20.43 4.51 5.08
N ALA A 82 -21.25 3.94 4.19
CA ALA A 82 -21.33 2.50 3.98
C ALA A 82 -20.03 1.90 3.42
N ASP A 83 -19.35 2.61 2.52
CA ASP A 83 -18.03 2.20 2.00
C ASP A 83 -16.95 2.23 3.10
N ALA A 84 -16.97 3.25 3.96
CA ALA A 84 -16.05 3.33 5.09
C ALA A 84 -16.29 2.20 6.12
N ASP A 85 -17.55 1.89 6.43
CA ASP A 85 -17.93 0.78 7.31
C ASP A 85 -17.54 -0.57 6.72
N TYR A 86 -17.69 -0.73 5.39
CA TYR A 86 -17.26 -1.92 4.67
C TYR A 86 -15.74 -2.10 4.74
N VAL A 87 -14.96 -1.05 4.46
CA VAL A 87 -13.49 -1.06 4.59
C VAL A 87 -13.08 -1.39 6.02
N ALA A 88 -13.72 -0.80 7.03
CA ALA A 88 -13.46 -1.12 8.44
C ALA A 88 -13.71 -2.60 8.75
N SER A 89 -14.78 -3.20 8.21
CA SER A 89 -15.06 -4.64 8.37
C SER A 89 -13.97 -5.52 7.74
N LEU A 90 -13.43 -5.12 6.59
CA LEU A 90 -12.32 -5.81 5.93
C LEU A 90 -11.01 -5.70 6.70
N LYS A 91 -10.72 -4.54 7.32
CA LYS A 91 -9.58 -4.40 8.23
C LYS A 91 -9.69 -5.36 9.40
N VAL A 92 -10.87 -5.44 10.03
CA VAL A 92 -11.12 -6.38 11.13
C VAL A 92 -10.93 -7.82 10.65
N LYS A 93 -11.42 -8.18 9.46
CA LYS A 93 -11.22 -9.50 8.85
C LYS A 93 -9.73 -9.81 8.66
N LEU A 94 -8.94 -8.87 8.14
CA LEU A 94 -7.49 -9.02 7.97
C LEU A 94 -6.77 -9.18 9.32
N LEU A 95 -7.05 -8.29 10.28
CA LEU A 95 -6.44 -8.33 11.62
C LEU A 95 -6.80 -9.61 12.37
N SER A 96 -8.04 -10.11 12.22
CA SER A 96 -8.46 -11.39 12.75
C SER A 96 -7.72 -12.56 12.10
N ALA A 97 -7.51 -12.53 10.78
CA ALA A 97 -6.78 -13.58 10.06
C ALA A 97 -5.31 -13.69 10.48
N VAL A 98 -4.69 -12.56 10.82
CA VAL A 98 -3.27 -12.52 11.27
C VAL A 98 -3.10 -12.61 12.78
N SER A 99 -4.20 -12.54 13.55
CA SER A 99 -4.18 -12.66 15.00
C SER A 99 -3.69 -14.04 15.42
N GLY A 100 -2.83 -14.11 16.44
CA GLY A 100 -2.28 -15.37 16.94
C GLY A 100 -1.15 -15.98 16.10
N LEU A 101 -0.80 -15.44 14.93
CA LEU A 101 0.26 -16.00 14.07
C LEU A 101 1.69 -15.60 14.48
N ASN A 102 1.87 -14.98 15.66
CA ASN A 102 3.18 -14.50 16.16
C ASN A 102 3.97 -13.72 15.09
N ARG A 103 3.32 -12.73 14.46
CA ARG A 103 3.85 -11.91 13.36
C ARG A 103 4.19 -12.66 12.07
N GLY A 104 3.71 -13.89 11.91
CA GLY A 104 3.98 -14.76 10.77
C GLY A 104 4.89 -15.94 11.11
N LEU A 105 5.53 -15.98 12.28
CA LEU A 105 6.41 -17.08 12.70
C LEU A 105 5.66 -18.41 12.89
N ALA A 106 4.38 -18.36 13.27
CA ALA A 106 3.55 -19.54 13.47
C ALA A 106 2.63 -19.86 12.28
N ALA A 107 2.70 -19.08 11.19
CA ALA A 107 1.78 -19.20 10.07
C ALA A 107 2.06 -20.45 9.22
N GLY A 108 1.04 -21.28 9.01
CA GLY A 108 1.05 -22.36 8.01
C GLY A 108 0.67 -21.85 6.62
N GLN A 109 0.70 -22.74 5.61
CA GLN A 109 0.32 -22.38 4.25
C GLN A 109 -1.12 -21.85 4.16
N GLU A 110 -2.05 -22.50 4.85
CA GLU A 110 -3.46 -22.08 4.88
C GLU A 110 -3.62 -20.67 5.50
N ASP A 111 -2.82 -20.35 6.53
CA ASP A 111 -2.86 -19.03 7.16
C ASP A 111 -2.26 -17.95 6.25
N LEU A 112 -1.22 -18.27 5.48
CA LEU A 112 -0.66 -17.38 4.46
C LEU A 112 -1.71 -17.07 3.39
N ASP A 113 -2.41 -18.08 2.89
CA ASP A 113 -3.43 -17.92 1.85
C ASP A 113 -4.63 -17.12 2.38
N ARG A 114 -5.05 -17.36 3.64
CA ARG A 114 -6.13 -16.62 4.30
C ARG A 114 -5.78 -15.15 4.51
N ALA A 115 -4.56 -14.87 4.96
CA ALA A 115 -4.07 -13.50 5.14
C ALA A 115 -3.95 -12.77 3.80
N ASP A 116 -3.45 -13.44 2.75
CA ASP A 116 -3.34 -12.86 1.41
C ASP A 116 -4.70 -12.55 0.80
N ALA A 117 -5.67 -13.47 0.93
CA ALA A 117 -7.04 -13.24 0.47
C ALA A 117 -7.68 -12.03 1.17
N ALA A 118 -7.59 -11.95 2.51
CA ALA A 118 -8.12 -10.82 3.26
C ALA A 118 -7.44 -9.49 2.90
N ALA A 119 -6.12 -9.51 2.66
CA ALA A 119 -5.39 -8.32 2.21
C ALA A 119 -5.85 -7.86 0.82
N ARG A 120 -6.02 -8.79 -0.13
CA ARG A 120 -6.52 -8.46 -1.48
C ARG A 120 -7.91 -7.86 -1.48
N GLU A 121 -8.80 -8.36 -0.62
CA GLU A 121 -10.14 -7.77 -0.46
C GLU A 121 -10.06 -6.33 0.06
N LEU A 122 -9.20 -6.06 1.04
CA LEU A 122 -8.97 -4.71 1.57
C LEU A 122 -8.34 -3.78 0.51
N GLU A 123 -7.35 -4.27 -0.22
CA GLU A 123 -6.71 -3.54 -1.33
C GLU A 123 -7.74 -3.18 -2.42
N ALA A 124 -8.64 -4.10 -2.77
CA ALA A 124 -9.69 -3.86 -3.76
C ALA A 124 -10.74 -2.84 -3.30
N ALA A 125 -11.04 -2.77 -2.00
CA ALA A 125 -11.96 -1.80 -1.43
C ALA A 125 -11.33 -0.41 -1.17
N GLY A 126 -10.00 -0.32 -1.17
CA GLY A 126 -9.21 0.84 -0.72
C GLY A 126 -9.15 2.06 -1.65
N GLY A 127 -10.22 2.37 -2.40
CA GLY A 127 -10.31 3.61 -3.18
C GLY A 127 -9.41 3.72 -4.41
N GLY A 128 -8.71 2.65 -4.79
CA GLY A 128 -7.85 2.58 -5.98
C GLY A 128 -6.36 2.40 -5.65
N PRO A 129 -5.48 2.37 -6.68
CA PRO A 129 -4.05 2.21 -6.47
C PRO A 129 -3.48 3.39 -5.68
N VAL A 130 -2.65 3.09 -4.68
CA VAL A 130 -2.02 4.10 -3.82
C VAL A 130 -1.08 4.98 -4.66
N ASP A 131 -1.20 6.31 -4.50
CA ASP A 131 -0.33 7.30 -5.13
C ASP A 131 0.53 8.00 -4.08
N LEU A 132 1.73 7.47 -3.84
CA LEU A 132 2.72 8.05 -2.94
C LEU A 132 3.24 9.41 -3.42
N GLY A 133 2.94 9.85 -4.65
CA GLY A 133 3.21 11.21 -5.08
C GLY A 133 2.35 12.24 -4.32
N ARG A 134 1.16 11.85 -3.89
CA ARG A 134 0.19 12.71 -3.18
C ARG A 134 0.07 12.37 -1.70
N ASP A 135 0.12 11.08 -1.38
CA ASP A 135 -0.14 10.54 -0.04
C ASP A 135 1.15 10.24 0.75
N LEU A 136 2.30 10.82 0.35
CA LEU A 136 3.58 10.50 0.96
C LEU A 136 3.61 10.84 2.46
N ASP A 137 2.99 11.95 2.84
CA ASP A 137 2.88 12.43 4.21
C ASP A 137 2.17 11.43 5.12
N ARG A 138 1.27 10.62 4.57
CA ARG A 138 0.56 9.58 5.33
C ARG A 138 1.46 8.42 5.72
N LEU A 139 2.63 8.25 5.10
CA LEU A 139 3.63 7.30 5.57
C LEU A 139 4.39 7.79 6.81
N GLN A 140 4.34 9.08 7.13
CA GLN A 140 5.11 9.67 8.22
C GLN A 140 4.74 9.02 9.56
N GLY A 141 5.76 8.68 10.34
CA GLY A 141 5.60 8.26 11.72
C GLY A 141 6.16 6.87 12.01
N ARG A 142 5.64 6.26 13.07
CA ARG A 142 6.09 4.95 13.54
C ARG A 142 5.01 3.93 13.27
N TRP A 143 5.37 2.90 12.52
CA TRP A 143 4.49 1.79 12.14
C TRP A 143 4.91 0.54 12.88
N ARG A 144 3.98 -0.16 13.51
CA ARG A 144 4.20 -1.47 14.13
C ARG A 144 3.84 -2.58 13.16
N LEU A 145 4.76 -3.50 12.93
CA LEU A 145 4.52 -4.68 12.10
C LEU A 145 3.68 -5.69 12.87
N VAL A 146 2.48 -5.95 12.36
CA VAL A 146 1.54 -6.93 12.92
C VAL A 146 1.78 -8.31 12.31
N TYR A 147 2.08 -8.36 11.02
CA TYR A 147 2.25 -9.61 10.27
C TYR A 147 3.22 -9.44 9.11
N SER A 148 4.06 -10.45 8.89
CA SER A 148 4.90 -10.58 7.69
C SER A 148 4.95 -12.04 7.24
N SER A 149 4.56 -12.31 5.99
CA SER A 149 4.70 -13.66 5.42
C SER A 149 6.16 -14.06 5.23
N ALA A 150 7.10 -13.11 5.22
CA ALA A 150 8.53 -13.40 5.12
C ALA A 150 9.07 -14.20 6.32
N PHE A 151 8.43 -14.10 7.48
CA PHE A 151 8.85 -14.79 8.70
C PHE A 151 8.38 -16.25 8.78
N SER A 152 7.41 -16.67 7.97
CA SER A 152 7.01 -18.08 7.88
C SER A 152 7.98 -18.91 7.04
N SER A 153 8.75 -18.26 6.17
CA SER A 153 9.80 -18.91 5.40
C SER A 153 10.96 -19.28 6.32
N ARG A 154 11.48 -20.50 6.15
CA ARG A 154 12.30 -21.30 7.10
C ARG A 154 13.65 -20.69 7.53
N THR A 155 13.93 -19.43 7.19
CA THR A 155 15.22 -18.76 7.36
C THR A 155 15.34 -17.94 8.65
N LEU A 156 14.23 -17.52 9.27
CA LEU A 156 14.26 -16.69 10.49
C LEU A 156 13.74 -17.37 11.76
N GLY A 157 13.68 -18.71 11.75
CA GLY A 157 13.34 -19.49 12.95
C GLY A 157 11.85 -19.70 13.17
N GLY A 158 11.10 -19.91 12.08
CA GLY A 158 9.78 -20.56 12.11
C GLY A 158 9.89 -22.00 12.60
N SER A 159 10.23 -22.18 13.88
CA SER A 159 10.17 -23.45 14.56
C SER A 159 8.76 -23.57 15.13
N ARG A 160 8.03 -24.57 14.61
CA ARG A 160 6.83 -25.10 15.25
C ARG A 160 7.08 -25.22 16.77
N PRO A 161 6.10 -24.89 17.63
CA PRO A 161 6.15 -25.27 19.04
C PRO A 161 6.34 -26.79 19.11
N GLY A 162 7.55 -27.23 19.45
CA GLY A 162 7.97 -28.63 19.42
C GLY A 162 9.41 -28.75 19.96
N PRO A 163 9.80 -29.92 20.49
CA PRO A 163 11.01 -30.04 21.31
C PRO A 163 12.27 -29.66 20.52
N PRO A 164 13.18 -28.84 21.09
CA PRO A 164 14.32 -28.30 20.38
C PRO A 164 15.45 -29.33 20.27
N THR A 165 15.67 -29.90 19.09
CA THR A 165 16.96 -30.52 18.75
C THR A 165 17.82 -29.50 18.00
N GLY A 166 18.52 -28.63 18.73
CA GLY A 166 19.70 -27.95 18.17
C GLY A 166 20.06 -26.53 18.62
N ARG A 167 19.19 -25.77 19.32
CA ARG A 167 19.53 -24.42 19.81
C ARG A 167 19.33 -24.34 21.32
N LEU A 168 20.42 -24.20 22.07
CA LEU A 168 20.40 -24.15 23.54
C LEU A 168 19.67 -22.93 24.11
N LEU A 169 19.43 -21.87 23.32
CA LEU A 169 18.74 -20.66 23.76
C LEU A 169 17.70 -20.22 22.73
N PRO A 170 16.41 -20.05 23.11
CA PRO A 170 15.39 -19.50 22.24
C PRO A 170 15.63 -18.00 22.04
N ILE A 171 15.76 -17.56 20.79
CA ILE A 171 15.71 -16.14 20.43
C ILE A 171 14.25 -15.84 20.11
N THR A 172 13.59 -15.03 20.93
CA THR A 172 12.22 -14.58 20.72
C THR A 172 12.22 -13.22 20.02
N LEU A 173 11.41 -13.12 18.96
CA LEU A 173 11.18 -11.86 18.25
C LEU A 173 10.15 -11.03 19.04
N GLY A 174 10.61 -9.91 19.59
CA GLY A 174 9.78 -8.92 20.26
C GLY A 174 8.99 -8.07 19.27
N GLN A 175 8.72 -6.81 19.61
CA GLN A 175 8.02 -5.91 18.71
C GLN A 175 8.92 -5.47 17.54
N VAL A 176 8.33 -5.38 16.36
CA VAL A 176 9.00 -4.87 15.16
C VAL A 176 8.31 -3.58 14.77
N PHE A 177 9.09 -2.51 14.66
CA PHE A 177 8.63 -1.21 14.26
C PHE A 177 9.38 -0.74 13.02
N GLN A 178 8.73 0.09 12.24
CA GLN A 178 9.32 0.78 11.12
C GLN A 178 9.04 2.27 11.30
N ARG A 179 10.08 3.05 11.59
CA ARG A 179 9.98 4.51 11.60
C ARG A 179 10.22 5.01 10.19
N VAL A 180 9.31 5.82 9.67
CA VAL A 180 9.44 6.46 8.37
C VAL A 180 9.46 7.97 8.58
N ASP A 181 10.51 8.61 8.06
CA ASP A 181 10.63 10.05 7.97
C ASP A 181 10.70 10.48 6.50
N VAL A 182 9.61 11.07 6.04
CA VAL A 182 9.37 11.55 4.68
C VAL A 182 10.28 12.73 4.33
N VAL A 183 10.60 13.58 5.31
CA VAL A 183 11.43 14.77 5.10
C VAL A 183 12.87 14.37 4.85
N SER A 184 13.41 13.51 5.73
CA SER A 184 14.80 13.05 5.67
C SER A 184 15.01 11.87 4.71
N ARG A 185 13.92 11.28 4.20
CA ARG A 185 13.89 10.05 3.40
C ARG A 185 14.51 8.86 4.14
N ASP A 186 14.29 8.80 5.45
CA ASP A 186 14.84 7.76 6.31
C ASP A 186 13.76 6.74 6.68
N LEU A 187 14.16 5.47 6.69
CA LEU A 187 13.35 4.32 7.04
C LEU A 187 14.14 3.40 7.98
N ASP A 188 13.79 3.43 9.25
CA ASP A 188 14.45 2.64 10.28
C ASP A 188 13.60 1.43 10.63
N ASN A 189 14.10 0.22 10.37
CA ASN A 189 13.50 -1.01 10.89
C ASN A 189 14.08 -1.31 12.27
N ILE A 190 13.25 -1.19 13.30
CA ILE A 190 13.60 -1.35 14.71
C ILE A 190 13.00 -2.67 15.19
N VAL A 191 13.86 -3.64 15.48
CA VAL A 191 13.51 -4.97 15.96
C VAL A 191 13.91 -5.10 17.42
N GLU A 192 12.94 -5.41 18.28
CA GLU A 192 13.20 -5.85 19.64
C GLU A 192 13.44 -7.37 19.62
N LEU A 193 14.53 -7.79 20.25
CA LEU A 193 14.98 -9.16 20.35
C LEU A 193 15.10 -9.49 21.83
N GLU A 194 14.55 -10.64 22.21
CA GLU A 194 14.70 -11.22 23.53
C GLU A 194 15.50 -12.51 23.37
N LEU A 195 16.66 -12.58 24.00
CA LEU A 195 17.48 -13.77 24.04
C LEU A 195 17.21 -14.49 25.35
N GLY A 196 16.61 -15.68 25.26
CA GLY A 196 16.50 -16.57 26.40
C GLY A 196 17.89 -16.87 26.97
N ALA A 197 17.99 -16.95 28.28
CA ALA A 197 19.24 -17.27 28.99
C ALA A 197 19.06 -18.58 29.77
N PRO A 198 20.12 -19.40 29.93
CA PRO A 198 20.02 -20.60 30.73
C PRO A 198 19.86 -20.21 32.20
N TRP A 199 19.02 -20.92 32.95
CA TRP A 199 18.89 -20.72 34.39
C TRP A 199 20.28 -20.80 35.06
N PRO A 200 20.67 -19.86 35.94
CA PRO A 200 19.89 -18.82 36.61
C PRO A 200 19.99 -17.40 35.99
N LEU A 201 20.48 -17.27 34.74
CA LEU A 201 20.71 -15.97 34.12
C LEU A 201 19.38 -15.34 33.64
N PRO A 202 19.18 -14.02 33.82
CA PRO A 202 18.02 -13.33 33.27
C PRO A 202 18.11 -13.25 31.73
N PRO A 203 16.96 -13.25 31.01
CA PRO A 203 16.93 -13.01 29.57
C PRO A 203 17.59 -11.68 29.19
N LEU A 204 18.28 -11.67 28.05
CA LEU A 204 18.89 -10.45 27.53
C LEU A 204 17.97 -9.81 26.49
N GLU A 205 17.62 -8.56 26.70
CA GLU A 205 16.87 -7.76 25.74
C GLU A 205 17.85 -6.94 24.87
N ALA A 206 17.59 -6.89 23.57
CA ALA A 206 18.33 -6.05 22.64
C ALA A 206 17.38 -5.41 21.61
N THR A 207 17.72 -4.21 21.15
CA THR A 207 17.03 -3.51 20.09
C THR A 207 18.00 -3.33 18.93
N ALA A 208 17.74 -3.98 17.81
CA ALA A 208 18.45 -3.78 16.56
C ALA A 208 17.71 -2.74 15.72
N THR A 209 18.40 -1.68 15.30
CA THR A 209 17.86 -0.64 14.40
C THR A 209 18.65 -0.71 13.10
N LEU A 210 17.97 -1.07 12.02
CA LEU A 210 18.50 -1.08 10.67
C LEU A 210 18.05 0.22 9.99
N ALA A 211 18.99 1.15 9.81
CA ALA A 211 18.75 2.41 9.14
C ALA A 211 18.85 2.23 7.63
N HIS A 212 17.84 2.72 6.92
CA HIS A 212 17.78 2.74 5.47
C HIS A 212 17.39 4.13 4.98
N LYS A 213 17.89 4.50 3.82
CA LYS A 213 17.30 5.58 3.02
C LYS A 213 16.29 5.01 2.05
N PHE A 214 15.27 5.79 1.70
CA PHE A 214 14.26 5.34 0.75
C PHE A 214 14.00 6.34 -0.38
N GLU A 215 13.74 5.80 -1.56
CA GLU A 215 13.39 6.52 -2.77
C GLU A 215 12.05 5.99 -3.30
N ILE A 216 11.27 6.85 -3.93
CA ILE A 216 9.98 6.47 -4.50
C ILE A 216 10.22 6.03 -5.94
N VAL A 217 9.69 4.87 -6.31
CA VAL A 217 9.78 4.28 -7.64
C VAL A 217 8.35 4.10 -8.17
N GLY A 218 8.02 4.77 -9.28
CA GLY A 218 6.66 4.75 -9.82
C GLY A 218 5.65 5.49 -8.94
N THR A 219 4.43 4.94 -8.81
CA THR A 219 3.33 5.53 -8.04
C THR A 219 3.29 5.03 -6.59
N SER A 220 3.59 3.75 -6.37
CA SER A 220 3.40 3.04 -5.10
C SER A 220 4.67 2.34 -4.60
N GLY A 221 5.74 2.32 -5.42
CA GLY A 221 6.98 1.61 -5.11
C GLY A 221 7.91 2.41 -4.21
N ILE A 222 8.58 1.72 -3.30
CA ILE A 222 9.60 2.26 -2.41
C ILE A 222 10.83 1.36 -2.51
N LYS A 223 11.93 1.98 -2.93
CA LYS A 223 13.26 1.37 -2.93
C LYS A 223 14.00 1.82 -1.69
N ILE A 224 14.45 0.87 -0.88
CA ILE A 224 15.27 1.10 0.30
C ILE A 224 16.74 0.77 0.04
N SER A 225 17.62 1.59 0.59
CA SER A 225 19.07 1.45 0.55
C SER A 225 19.58 1.42 1.99
N PHE A 226 20.15 0.29 2.41
CA PHE A 226 20.70 0.08 3.73
C PHE A 226 21.91 0.97 3.99
N GLU A 227 21.94 1.60 5.16
CA GLU A 227 23.06 2.43 5.60
C GLU A 227 23.88 1.74 6.70
N LYS A 228 23.23 1.42 7.82
CA LYS A 228 23.90 0.85 8.99
C LYS A 228 22.95 0.08 9.89
N THR A 229 23.54 -0.81 10.70
CA THR A 229 22.83 -1.49 11.79
C THR A 229 23.38 -1.01 13.12
N THR A 230 22.50 -0.55 14.00
CA THR A 230 22.83 -0.18 15.38
C THR A 230 22.16 -1.17 16.31
N VAL A 231 22.93 -1.83 17.17
CA VAL A 231 22.38 -2.73 18.19
C VAL A 231 22.55 -2.09 19.56
N LYS A 232 21.45 -1.95 20.28
CA LYS A 232 21.40 -1.44 21.65
C LYS A 232 20.98 -2.57 22.58
N THR A 233 21.75 -2.85 23.61
CA THR A 233 21.31 -3.75 24.68
C THR A 233 20.35 -3.01 25.62
N ARG A 234 19.31 -3.69 26.09
CA ARG A 234 18.29 -3.17 27.01
C ARG A 234 18.34 -3.96 28.33
N GLY A 235 17.71 -3.43 29.38
CA GLY A 235 17.73 -4.02 30.73
C GLY A 235 19.04 -3.76 31.46
N SER A 236 19.58 -4.76 32.16
CA SER A 236 20.81 -4.63 32.97
C SER A 236 22.05 -4.25 32.17
N LEU A 237 22.02 -4.43 30.84
CA LEU A 237 23.11 -4.05 29.93
C LEU A 237 22.85 -2.73 29.18
N SER A 238 21.87 -1.91 29.60
CA SER A 238 21.57 -0.61 28.96
C SER A 238 22.71 0.41 29.07
N GLN A 239 23.68 0.17 29.96
CA GLN A 239 24.87 1.01 30.13
C GLN A 239 25.92 0.80 29.03
N LEU A 240 25.81 -0.27 28.23
CA LEU A 240 26.74 -0.51 27.13
C LEU A 240 26.45 0.46 25.97
N PRO A 241 27.49 1.08 25.39
CA PRO A 241 27.30 1.97 24.26
C PRO A 241 26.70 1.19 23.08
N PRO A 242 25.81 1.81 22.29
CA PRO A 242 25.28 1.21 21.07
C PRO A 242 26.42 0.74 20.16
N LEU A 243 26.39 -0.53 19.78
CA LEU A 243 27.34 -1.08 18.82
C LEU A 243 26.83 -0.79 17.41
N GLU A 244 27.56 0.06 16.70
CA GLU A 244 27.37 0.25 15.27
C GLU A 244 28.08 -0.89 14.55
N VAL A 245 27.30 -1.79 13.97
CA VAL A 245 27.85 -2.86 13.13
C VAL A 245 27.64 -2.41 11.69
N PRO A 246 28.72 -2.15 10.93
CA PRO A 246 28.61 -1.67 9.55
C PRO A 246 28.02 -2.74 8.62
N ARG A 247 27.92 -3.99 9.08
CA ARG A 247 27.36 -5.12 8.33
C ARG A 247 26.41 -5.92 9.23
N ILE A 248 25.20 -6.18 8.73
CA ILE A 248 24.29 -7.14 9.34
C ILE A 248 25.02 -8.49 9.37
N PRO A 249 25.07 -9.20 10.51
CA PRO A 249 25.69 -10.53 10.57
C PRO A 249 25.02 -11.44 9.53
N ASP A 250 25.82 -12.24 8.81
CA ASP A 250 25.37 -13.04 7.64
C ASP A 250 24.15 -13.94 7.94
N ASN A 251 23.94 -14.31 9.21
CA ASN A 251 22.81 -15.12 9.67
C ASN A 251 21.45 -14.42 9.66
N LEU A 252 21.42 -13.07 9.55
CA LEU A 252 20.20 -12.26 9.46
C LEU A 252 20.02 -11.62 8.08
N ARG A 253 20.90 -11.96 7.12
CA ARG A 253 20.89 -11.41 5.76
C ARG A 253 19.79 -12.08 4.92
N PRO A 254 18.88 -11.30 4.32
CA PRO A 254 18.04 -11.79 3.22
C PRO A 254 18.94 -12.17 2.02
N PRO A 255 18.64 -13.25 1.27
CA PRO A 255 19.50 -13.75 0.18
C PRO A 255 19.73 -12.81 -1.03
N SER A 256 19.08 -11.66 -1.10
CA SER A 256 19.14 -10.74 -2.26
C SER A 256 20.08 -9.57 -2.01
N ASP A 257 20.54 -8.93 -3.10
CA ASP A 257 21.65 -7.98 -3.20
C ASP A 257 21.92 -7.08 -1.97
N ALA A 258 23.22 -6.98 -1.66
CA ALA A 258 23.86 -6.73 -0.37
C ALA A 258 23.54 -5.41 0.38
N GLY A 259 22.50 -4.68 0.02
CA GLY A 259 22.10 -3.46 0.71
C GLY A 259 20.90 -2.73 0.10
N SER A 260 20.12 -3.33 -0.79
CA SER A 260 18.91 -2.67 -1.32
C SER A 260 17.72 -3.61 -1.37
N GLY A 261 16.55 -3.11 -1.05
CA GLY A 261 15.28 -3.84 -1.16
C GLY A 261 14.23 -2.96 -1.84
N GLU A 262 13.24 -3.58 -2.45
CA GLU A 262 12.11 -2.87 -3.05
C GLU A 262 10.81 -3.47 -2.54
N PHE A 263 9.84 -2.60 -2.27
CA PHE A 263 8.49 -3.01 -1.90
C PHE A 263 7.47 -1.98 -2.39
N GLU A 264 6.26 -2.45 -2.61
CA GLU A 264 5.13 -1.64 -3.03
C GLU A 264 4.17 -1.41 -1.86
N VAL A 265 3.65 -0.20 -1.72
CA VAL A 265 2.56 0.12 -0.80
C VAL A 265 1.25 -0.08 -1.55
N THR A 266 0.52 -1.15 -1.21
CA THR A 266 -0.71 -1.54 -1.92
C THR A 266 -1.97 -1.00 -1.24
N TYR A 267 -1.89 -0.67 0.04
CA TYR A 267 -2.96 -0.04 0.79
C TYR A 267 -2.39 0.87 1.87
N LEU A 268 -2.95 2.07 2.00
CA LEU A 268 -2.54 3.06 2.99
C LEU A 268 -3.75 3.84 3.48
N ASP A 269 -3.97 3.79 4.78
CA ASP A 269 -4.95 4.62 5.47
C ASP A 269 -4.32 5.39 6.66
N GLY A 270 -5.14 5.98 7.55
CA GLY A 270 -4.65 6.73 8.72
C GLY A 270 -4.09 5.87 9.86
N ASP A 271 -4.41 4.58 9.93
CA ASP A 271 -4.01 3.66 11.00
C ASP A 271 -3.39 2.35 10.53
N THR A 272 -3.53 1.99 9.25
CA THR A 272 -3.16 0.71 8.67
C THR A 272 -2.44 0.91 7.34
N ARG A 273 -1.40 0.11 7.13
CA ARG A 273 -0.65 0.08 5.87
C ARG A 273 -0.31 -1.35 5.49
N VAL A 274 -0.55 -1.69 4.24
CA VAL A 274 -0.18 -2.98 3.65
C VAL A 274 0.88 -2.76 2.59
N THR A 275 1.92 -3.59 2.61
CA THR A 275 2.99 -3.55 1.63
C THR A 275 3.27 -4.94 1.08
N ARG A 276 3.66 -5.01 -0.20
CA ARG A 276 4.11 -6.22 -0.87
C ARG A 276 5.58 -6.09 -1.24
N GLY A 277 6.41 -7.03 -0.80
CA GLY A 277 7.82 -7.08 -1.20
C GLY A 277 8.00 -7.53 -2.65
N ASP A 278 9.19 -7.29 -3.20
CA ASP A 278 9.67 -7.80 -4.50
C ASP A 278 9.42 -9.30 -4.73
N ARG A 279 9.44 -10.11 -3.67
CA ARG A 279 9.17 -11.57 -3.70
C ARG A 279 7.72 -11.95 -3.38
N GLY A 280 6.79 -11.00 -3.39
CA GLY A 280 5.40 -11.21 -3.01
C GLY A 280 5.18 -11.35 -1.50
N GLU A 281 6.12 -10.88 -0.68
CA GLU A 281 6.00 -10.90 0.78
C GLU A 281 4.92 -9.91 1.25
N LEU A 282 3.87 -10.41 1.87
CA LEU A 282 2.81 -9.59 2.48
C LEU A 282 3.28 -9.09 3.84
N ARG A 283 3.19 -7.78 4.07
CA ARG A 283 3.46 -7.17 5.37
C ARG A 283 2.32 -6.23 5.75
N VAL A 284 1.82 -6.37 6.97
CA VAL A 284 0.72 -5.58 7.51
C VAL A 284 1.24 -4.78 8.70
N PHE A 285 1.05 -3.46 8.63
CA PHE A 285 1.46 -2.51 9.64
C PHE A 285 0.26 -1.76 10.20
N VAL A 286 0.36 -1.38 11.47
CA VAL A 286 -0.56 -0.45 12.12
C VAL A 286 0.21 0.70 12.74
N ILE A 287 -0.38 1.88 12.86
CA ILE A 287 0.27 3.02 13.52
C ILE A 287 0.56 2.68 14.99
N ALA A 288 1.73 3.10 15.48
CA ALA A 288 2.28 2.75 16.79
C ALA A 288 2.17 3.88 17.81
#